data_AF-J9G526-F1
#
_entry.id   AF-J9G526-F1
#
_cell.length_a   1.000
_cell.length_b   1.000
_cell.length_c   1.000
_cell.angle_alpha   90.00
_cell.angle_beta   90.00
_cell.angle_gamma   90.00
#
_symmetry.space_group_name_H-M   'P 1'
#
loop_
_entity.id
_entity.type
_entity.pdbx_description
1 polymer ?
#
loop_
_entity_poly.entity_id
_entity_poly.type
_entity_poly.pdbx_seq_one_letter_code
_entity_poly.pdbx_strand_id
1 'polypeptide(L)'
;MLDVGSGGGLPSIPLAILRPDLQITAVDAVSKKTAFLTQVAIELRLSNFVARHARVEKLRGSYDLITSRAFASLEDFVSLTKH
;
A
#
# COMPACT_ATOMS: atom_id res chain seq x y z
N MET A 1 6.45 -8.13 0.42
CA MET A 1 5.15 -7.62 0.91
C MET A 1 4.45 -6.81 -0.17
N LEU A 2 3.11 -6.91 -0.26
CA LEU A 2 2.24 -6.03 -1.05
C LEU A 2 1.36 -5.21 -0.10
N ASP A 3 1.06 -3.96 -0.45
CA ASP A 3 0.11 -3.10 0.25
C ASP A 3 -0.91 -2.53 -0.75
N VAL A 4 -2.20 -2.75 -0.51
CA VAL A 4 -3.28 -2.53 -1.48
C VAL A 4 -4.17 -1.36 -1.06
N GLY A 5 -4.34 -0.38 -1.95
CA GLY A 5 -5.01 0.88 -1.61
C GLY A 5 -4.17 1.75 -0.68
N SER A 6 -2.83 1.74 -0.85
CA SER A 6 -1.85 2.32 0.09
C SER A 6 -2.12 3.75 0.54
N GLY A 7 -2.89 4.56 -0.21
CA GLY A 7 -3.30 5.88 0.24
C GLY A 7 -2.11 6.82 0.44
N GLY A 8 -2.01 7.40 1.63
CA GLY A 8 -0.85 8.19 2.08
C GLY A 8 0.34 7.38 2.62
N GLY A 9 0.40 6.06 2.39
CA GLY A 9 1.61 5.26 2.65
C GLY A 9 1.71 4.60 4.02
N LEU A 10 0.63 4.56 4.80
CA LEU A 10 0.53 3.63 5.93
C LEU A 10 0.07 2.24 5.41
N PRO A 11 0.49 1.12 6.02
CA PRO A 11 1.65 0.98 6.90
C PRO A 11 2.99 0.94 6.14
N SER A 12 2.95 0.95 4.81
CA SER A 12 4.02 0.53 3.91
C SER A 12 5.27 1.42 3.88
N ILE A 13 5.15 2.74 4.09
CA ILE A 13 6.28 3.67 4.21
C ILE A 13 6.98 3.54 5.59
N PRO A 14 6.28 3.59 6.75
CA PRO A 14 6.92 3.28 8.04
C PRO A 14 7.59 1.91 8.09
N LEU A 15 6.98 0.89 7.46
CA LEU A 15 7.60 -0.42 7.34
C LEU A 15 8.85 -0.38 6.44
N ALA A 16 8.86 0.35 5.32
CA ALA A 16 10.05 0.48 4.48
C ALA A 16 11.21 1.16 5.23
N ILE A 17 10.93 2.17 6.05
CA ILE A 17 11.91 2.87 6.91
C ILE A 17 12.46 1.92 8.00
N LEU A 18 11.57 1.23 8.73
CA LEU A 18 11.93 0.42 9.89
C LEU A 18 12.44 -0.99 9.54
N ARG A 19 12.20 -1.46 8.31
CA ARG A 19 12.57 -2.79 7.81
C ARG A 19 13.17 -2.72 6.40
N PRO A 20 14.43 -2.24 6.25
CA PRO A 20 15.14 -2.23 4.96
C PRO A 20 15.29 -3.62 4.30
N ASP A 21 15.17 -4.68 5.09
CA ASP A 21 15.18 -6.08 4.64
C ASP A 21 13.89 -6.49 3.91
N LEU A 22 12.76 -5.80 4.14
CA LEU A 22 11.49 -6.09 3.48
C LEU A 22 11.40 -5.34 2.15
N GLN A 23 11.21 -6.09 1.06
CA GLN A 23 10.80 -5.55 -0.23
C GLN A 23 9.28 -5.28 -0.22
N ILE A 24 8.90 -4.02 -0.44
CA ILE A 24 7.52 -3.52 -0.29
C ILE A 24 7.02 -2.94 -1.62
N THR A 25 5.96 -3.54 -2.16
CA THR A 25 5.19 -2.96 -3.27
C THR A 25 3.92 -2.30 -2.73
N ALA A 26 3.73 -1.01 -3.00
CA ALA A 26 2.48 -0.29 -2.77
C ALA A 26 1.67 -0.20 -4.07
N VAL A 27 0.37 -0.47 -4.04
CA VAL A 27 -0.52 -0.35 -5.21
C VAL A 27 -1.76 0.48 -4.90
N ASP A 28 -2.10 1.40 -5.81
CA ASP A 28 -3.36 2.14 -5.74
C ASP A 28 -3.89 2.43 -7.16
N ALA A 29 -5.21 2.47 -7.30
CA ALA A 29 -5.89 2.79 -8.55
C ALA A 29 -5.82 4.28 -8.92
N VAL A 30 -5.48 5.16 -7.96
CA VAL A 30 -5.41 6.61 -8.16
C VAL A 30 -3.96 7.06 -8.37
N SER A 31 -3.62 7.47 -9.59
CA SER A 31 -2.26 7.89 -10.01
C SER A 31 -1.65 8.97 -9.11
N LYS A 32 -2.44 9.93 -8.63
CA LYS A 32 -1.97 11.00 -7.73
C LYS A 32 -1.39 10.46 -6.42
N LYS A 33 -1.97 9.40 -5.85
CA LYS A 33 -1.46 8.79 -4.61
C LYS A 33 -0.14 8.06 -4.86
N THR A 34 -0.06 7.28 -5.94
CA THR A 34 1.17 6.53 -6.28
C THR A 34 2.29 7.47 -6.70
N ALA A 35 2.00 8.60 -7.34
CA ALA A 35 2.97 9.67 -7.56
C ALA A 35 3.50 10.27 -6.24
N PHE A 36 2.61 10.57 -5.28
CA PHE A 36 3.00 11.00 -3.94
C PHE A 36 3.88 9.95 -3.22
N LEU A 37 3.52 8.67 -3.27
CA LEU A 37 4.32 7.60 -2.65
C LEU A 37 5.69 7.41 -3.32
N THR A 38 5.78 7.57 -4.64
CA THR A 38 7.07 7.61 -5.35
C THR A 38 7.92 8.80 -4.88
N GLN A 39 7.33 9.99 -4.73
CA GLN A 39 8.05 11.17 -4.24
C GLN A 39 8.57 10.97 -2.80
N VAL A 40 7.73 10.47 -1.89
CA VAL A 40 8.13 10.15 -0.51
C VAL A 40 9.26 9.10 -0.48
N ALA A 41 9.20 8.07 -1.33
CA ALA A 41 10.26 7.07 -1.43
C ALA A 41 11.59 7.65 -1.96
N ILE A 42 11.54 8.65 -2.86
CA ILE A 42 12.73 9.37 -3.35
C ILE A 42 13.31 10.25 -2.25
N GLU A 43 12.48 11.07 -1.58
CA GLU A 43 12.91 11.99 -0.52
C GLU A 43 13.51 11.26 0.68
N LEU A 44 12.90 10.14 1.08
CA LEU A 44 13.37 9.28 2.17
C LEU A 44 14.39 8.21 1.73
N ARG A 45 14.76 8.16 0.44
CA ARG A 45 15.74 7.25 -0.17
C ARG A 45 15.46 5.75 0.05
N LEU A 46 14.19 5.36 0.01
CA LEU A 46 13.69 4.02 0.29
C LEU A 46 13.89 3.07 -0.90
N SER A 47 15.09 2.50 -1.03
CA SER A 47 15.47 1.57 -2.10
C SER A 47 14.71 0.23 -2.10
N ASN A 48 14.06 -0.12 -0.98
CA ASN A 48 13.25 -1.31 -0.79
C ASN A 48 11.74 -1.11 -1.08
N PHE A 49 11.33 0.08 -1.53
CA PHE A 49 9.94 0.46 -1.73
C PHE A 49 9.64 0.81 -3.18
N VAL A 50 8.49 0.37 -3.71
CA VAL A 50 8.00 0.77 -5.03
C VAL A 50 6.48 1.01 -5.05
N ALA A 51 6.05 2.17 -5.53
CA ALA A 51 4.64 2.46 -5.79
C ALA A 51 4.24 2.09 -7.23
N ARG A 52 3.05 1.50 -7.40
CA ARG A 52 2.51 1.07 -8.69
C ARG A 52 1.10 1.64 -8.91
N HIS A 53 0.93 2.46 -9.94
CA HIS A 53 -0.41 2.85 -10.41
C HIS A 53 -1.06 1.67 -11.14
N ALA A 54 -1.90 0.92 -10.44
CA ALA A 54 -2.56 -0.26 -10.99
C ALA A 54 -3.84 -0.62 -10.23
N ARG A 55 -4.66 -1.45 -10.86
CA ARG A 55 -5.69 -2.25 -10.19
C ARG A 55 -5.02 -3.53 -9.68
N VAL A 56 -5.29 -3.95 -8.45
CA VAL A 56 -4.64 -5.14 -7.84
C VAL A 56 -4.96 -6.40 -8.64
N GLU A 57 -6.16 -6.44 -9.23
CA GLU A 57 -6.66 -7.45 -10.18
C GLU A 57 -5.78 -7.63 -11.44
N LYS A 58 -4.84 -6.70 -11.70
CA LYS A 58 -3.90 -6.74 -12.83
C LYS A 58 -2.44 -7.02 -12.42
N LEU A 59 -2.14 -7.09 -11.13
CA LEU A 59 -0.81 -7.51 -10.65
C LEU A 59 -0.63 -9.02 -10.83
N ARG A 60 0.61 -9.45 -11.00
CA ARG A 60 1.02 -10.87 -11.00
C ARG A 60 2.27 -11.02 -10.13
N GLY A 61 2.34 -12.13 -9.41
CA GLY A 61 3.41 -12.44 -8.45
C GLY A 61 2.84 -13.07 -7.18
N SER A 62 3.73 -13.55 -6.31
CA SER A 62 3.40 -14.04 -4.98
C SER A 62 4.01 -13.12 -3.94
N TYR A 63 3.34 -12.97 -2.79
CA TYR A 63 3.80 -12.14 -1.68
C TYR A 63 3.48 -12.84 -0.36
N ASP A 64 4.46 -12.92 0.54
CA ASP A 64 4.36 -13.61 1.84
C ASP A 64 3.48 -12.86 2.84
N LEU A 65 3.25 -11.57 2.58
CA LEU A 65 2.37 -10.69 3.33
C LEU A 65 1.69 -9.71 2.37
N ILE A 66 0.37 -9.59 2.49
CA ILE A 66 -0.46 -8.60 1.80
C ILE A 66 -1.23 -7.79 2.86
N THR A 67 -1.07 -6.46 2.84
CA THR A 67 -1.93 -5.53 3.59
C THR A 67 -2.90 -4.84 2.64
N SER A 68 -4.00 -4.31 3.18
CA SER A 68 -4.95 -3.49 2.43
C SER A 68 -5.54 -2.39 3.31
N ARG A 69 -5.83 -1.23 2.73
CA ARG A 69 -6.51 -0.11 3.41
C ARG A 69 -7.63 0.49 2.55
N ALA A 70 -8.71 -0.27 2.42
CA ALA A 70 -10.00 0.20 1.90
C ALA A 70 -11.15 -0.44 2.71
N PHE A 71 -12.17 0.37 3.01
CA PHE A 71 -13.40 0.03 3.76
C PHE A 71 -14.35 1.24 3.54
N ALA A 72 -15.65 1.10 3.35
CA ALA A 72 -16.47 -0.12 3.32
C ALA A 72 -16.27 -0.97 2.03
N SER A 73 -16.82 -2.18 1.93
CA SER A 73 -17.56 -2.99 2.92
C SER A 73 -16.96 -4.40 3.01
N LEU A 74 -17.08 -5.05 4.17
CA LEU A 74 -16.54 -6.39 4.45
C LEU A 74 -17.68 -7.35 4.83
N GLU A 75 -18.80 -7.24 4.11
CA GLU A 75 -20.07 -6.94 4.78
C GLU A 75 -19.83 -5.91 5.89
N ASP A 76 -19.70 -6.30 7.16
CA ASP A 76 -19.37 -5.49 8.34
C ASP A 76 -17.99 -4.78 8.29
N PHE A 77 -17.75 -3.85 7.36
CA PHE A 77 -18.08 -2.41 7.46
C PHE A 77 -19.54 -1.93 7.19
N VAL A 78 -20.54 -2.82 7.20
CA VAL A 78 -22.00 -2.58 7.16
C VAL A 78 -22.61 -2.32 8.55
N SER A 79 -22.37 -3.19 9.53
CA SER A 79 -22.71 -2.97 10.95
C SER A 79 -21.63 -2.18 11.70
N LEU A 80 -20.68 -1.61 10.94
CA LEU A 80 -20.12 -0.27 11.08
C LEU A 80 -20.42 0.40 12.44
N THR A 81 -19.56 0.13 13.43
CA THR A 81 -19.57 0.82 14.74
C THR A 81 -20.96 0.95 15.37
N LYS A 82 -21.78 -0.12 15.34
CA LYS A 82 -23.07 -0.11 16.06
C LYS A 82 -22.83 -0.04 17.57
N HIS A 83 -23.15 1.12 18.13
CA HIS A 83 -23.32 1.46 19.53
C HIS A 83 -24.57 2.32 19.63
#